data_AF-A0A943BHQ4-F1
#
_entry.id   AF-A0A943BHQ4-F1
#
_cell.length_a   1.000
_cell.length_b   1.000
_cell.length_c   1.000
_cell.angle_alpha   90.00
_cell.angle_beta   90.00
_cell.angle_gamma   90.00
#
_symmetry.space_group_name_H-M   'P 1'
#
loop_
_entity.id
_entity.type
_entity.pdbx_description
1 polymer ?
#
loop_
_entity_poly.entity_id
_entity_poly.type
_entity_poly.pdbx_seq_one_letter_code
_entity_poly.pdbx_strand_id
1 'polypeptide(L)' 'MQQNIHDIILQILNVDINDYDENLLSEHWNIDLADWLYVFAELERKYSDAVYNLFAENTYKVFTINNLAREIENII' A
#
# COMPACT_ATOMS: atom_id res chain seq x y z
N MET A 1 -4.12 9.86 -5.88
CA MET A 1 -3.74 8.42 -5.92
C MET A 1 -4.38 7.57 -4.80
N GLN A 2 -4.54 8.15 -3.62
CA GLN A 2 -5.02 7.55 -2.37
C GLN A 2 -6.28 6.68 -2.54
N GLN A 3 -7.34 7.20 -3.19
CA GLN A 3 -8.58 6.45 -3.36
C GLN A 3 -8.38 5.14 -4.15
N ASN A 4 -7.52 5.15 -5.17
CA ASN A 4 -7.21 3.93 -5.92
C ASN A 4 -6.50 2.89 -5.06
N ILE A 5 -5.61 3.31 -4.17
CA ILE A 5 -4.90 2.43 -3.24
C ILE A 5 -5.89 1.86 -2.23
N HIS A 6 -6.76 2.70 -1.67
CA HIS A 6 -7.82 2.26 -0.77
C HIS A 6 -8.72 1.23 -1.48
N ASP A 7 -9.24 1.53 -2.66
CA ASP A 7 -10.13 0.61 -3.38
C ASP A 7 -9.46 -0.75 -3.64
N ILE A 8 -8.15 -0.80 -3.91
CA ILE A 8 -7.39 -2.05 -4.07
C ILE A 8 -7.31 -2.83 -2.76
N ILE A 9 -7.00 -2.14 -1.64
CA ILE A 9 -6.97 -2.75 -0.31
C ILE A 9 -8.34 -3.34 0.03
N LEU A 10 -9.41 -2.56 -0.17
CA LEU A 10 -10.77 -2.99 0.09
C LEU A 10 -11.15 -4.20 -0.79
N GLN A 11 -10.76 -4.20 -2.07
CA GLN A 11 -11.08 -5.31 -2.97
C GLN A 11 -10.34 -6.61 -2.62
N ILE A 12 -9.07 -6.53 -2.20
CA ILE A 12 -8.23 -7.71 -1.97
C ILE A 12 -8.39 -8.25 -0.54
N LEU A 13 -8.40 -7.35 0.44
CA LEU A 13 -8.41 -7.70 1.86
C LEU A 13 -9.79 -7.61 2.49
N ASN A 14 -10.78 -6.99 1.79
CA ASN A 14 -12.10 -6.69 2.35
C ASN A 14 -12.03 -5.89 3.66
N VAL A 15 -11.04 -4.99 3.74
CA VAL A 15 -10.79 -4.10 4.88
C VAL A 15 -10.94 -2.66 4.40
N ASP A 16 -11.77 -1.91 5.11
CA ASP A 16 -12.02 -0.49 4.90
C ASP A 16 -11.09 0.33 5.80
N ILE A 17 -10.13 1.02 5.19
CA ILE A 17 -9.12 1.81 5.91
C ILE A 17 -9.57 3.26 5.89
N ASN A 18 -10.06 3.73 7.04
CA ASN A 18 -10.61 5.08 7.17
C ASN A 18 -9.57 6.13 7.57
N ASP A 19 -8.43 5.71 8.15
CA ASP A 19 -7.28 6.56 8.45
C ASP A 19 -6.15 6.29 7.45
N TYR A 20 -5.89 7.25 6.56
CA TYR A 20 -4.89 7.09 5.49
C TYR A 20 -3.45 7.29 5.97
N ASP A 21 -3.25 7.74 7.21
CA ASP A 21 -1.94 7.84 7.87
C ASP A 21 -1.65 6.65 8.80
N GLU A 22 -2.61 5.74 8.94
CA GLU A 22 -2.42 4.51 9.70
C GLU A 22 -1.43 3.56 9.01
N ASN A 23 -0.59 2.91 9.82
CA ASN A 23 0.35 1.92 9.30
C ASN A 23 -0.39 0.66 8.89
N LEU A 24 -0.32 0.34 7.59
CA LEU A 24 -0.94 -0.81 6.96
C LEU A 24 -0.42 -2.14 7.54
N LEU A 25 0.85 -2.21 7.96
CA LEU A 25 1.44 -3.43 8.51
C LEU A 25 1.29 -3.54 10.04
N SER A 26 0.43 -2.73 10.65
CA SER A 26 0.19 -2.76 12.09
C SER A 26 -0.59 -4.01 12.52
N GLU A 27 -0.22 -4.61 13.65
CA GLU A 27 -0.81 -5.86 14.15
C GLU A 27 -2.32 -5.78 14.40
N HIS A 28 -2.85 -4.59 14.68
CA HIS A 28 -4.28 -4.41 14.99
C HIS A 28 -5.20 -4.73 13.80
N TRP A 29 -4.68 -4.70 12.57
CA TRP A 29 -5.42 -5.13 11.39
C TRP A 29 -5.69 -6.64 11.41
N ASN A 30 -4.88 -7.43 12.14
CA ASN A 30 -4.95 -8.88 12.18
C ASN A 30 -4.95 -9.51 10.77
N ILE A 31 -4.13 -8.95 9.88
CA ILE A 31 -3.93 -9.39 8.50
C ILE A 31 -2.53 -10.00 8.39
N ASP A 32 -2.45 -11.18 7.80
CA ASP A 32 -1.16 -11.83 7.60
C ASP A 32 -0.30 -11.03 6.61
N LEU A 33 1.00 -10.97 6.85
CA LEU A 33 1.92 -10.28 5.95
C LEU A 33 1.84 -10.82 4.51
N ALA A 34 1.54 -12.10 4.35
CA ALA A 34 1.35 -12.73 3.04
C ALA A 34 0.17 -12.12 2.26
N ASP A 35 -0.89 -11.69 2.95
CA ASP A 35 -2.06 -11.09 2.30
C ASP A 35 -1.73 -9.68 1.76
N TRP A 36 -0.91 -8.93 2.50
CA TRP A 36 -0.38 -7.64 2.03
C TRP A 36 0.44 -7.75 0.74
N LEU A 37 1.10 -8.89 0.49
CA LEU A 37 1.83 -9.09 -0.76
C LEU A 37 0.90 -9.07 -1.98
N TYR A 38 -0.35 -9.50 -1.86
CA TYR A 38 -1.31 -9.43 -2.97
C TYR A 38 -1.72 -7.98 -3.28
N VAL A 39 -1.89 -7.15 -2.25
CA VAL A 39 -2.12 -5.71 -2.41
C VAL A 39 -0.95 -5.07 -3.14
N PHE A 40 0.28 -5.34 -2.70
CA PHE A 40 1.46 -4.76 -3.32
C PHE A 40 1.68 -5.23 -4.75
N ALA A 41 1.42 -6.51 -5.05
CA ALA A 41 1.49 -7.04 -6.41
C ALA A 41 0.48 -6.36 -7.35
N GLU A 42 -0.74 -6.06 -6.86
CA GLU A 42 -1.74 -5.36 -7.66
C GLU A 42 -1.37 -3.88 -7.88
N LEU A 43 -0.82 -3.20 -6.86
CA LEU A 43 -0.27 -1.86 -7.01
C LEU A 43 0.87 -1.85 -8.02
N GLU A 44 1.80 -2.81 -7.95
CA GLU A 44 2.91 -2.92 -8.88
C GLU A 44 2.42 -3.14 -10.31
N ARG A 45 1.48 -4.07 -10.52
CA ARG A 45 0.86 -4.32 -11.84
C ARG A 45 0.23 -3.06 -12.44
N LYS A 46 -0.34 -2.20 -11.59
CA LYS A 46 -1.02 -0.96 -12.00
C LYS A 46 -0.06 0.20 -12.25
N TYR A 47 1.11 0.20 -11.60
CA TYR A 47 2.07 1.31 -11.61
C TYR A 47 3.48 0.92 -12.10
N SER A 48 3.61 -0.22 -12.81
CA SER A 48 4.81 -0.65 -13.55
C SER A 48 6.12 -0.65 -12.73
N ASP A 49 6.23 -1.55 -11.76
CA ASP A 49 7.47 -1.83 -10.98
C ASP A 49 7.93 -0.71 -10.03
N ALA A 50 7.20 0.40 -9.93
CA ALA A 50 7.51 1.50 -9.01
C ALA A 50 7.45 1.05 -7.53
N VAL A 51 6.52 0.14 -7.20
CA VAL A 51 6.14 -0.14 -5.81
C VAL A 51 7.17 -0.96 -5.04
N TYR A 52 7.78 -1.98 -5.63
CA TYR A 52 8.82 -2.75 -4.93
C TYR A 52 10.15 -1.98 -4.82
N ASN A 53 10.46 -1.11 -5.78
CA ASN A 53 11.60 -0.21 -5.67
C ASN A 53 11.44 0.75 -4.48
N LEU A 54 10.21 1.23 -4.22
CA LEU A 54 9.92 2.01 -3.02
C LEU A 54 10.24 1.26 -1.74
N PHE A 55 9.96 -0.04 -1.66
CA PHE A 55 10.27 -0.84 -0.47
C PHE A 55 11.76 -1.11 -0.29
N ALA A 56 12.53 -1.17 -1.38
CA ALA A 56 13.97 -1.37 -1.31
C ALA A 56 14.71 -0.13 -0.76
N GLU A 57 14.20 1.07 -1.05
CA GLU A 57 14.87 2.33 -0.70
C GLU A 57 14.31 3.02 0.56
N ASN A 58 13.06 2.73 0.96
CA ASN A 58 12.41 3.42 2.06
C ASN A 58 12.52 2.73 3.43
N THR A 59 12.62 3.55 4.46
CA THR A 59 12.72 3.12 5.86
C THR A 59 11.35 2.90 6.50
N TYR A 60 10.62 1.82 6.17
CA TYR A 60 9.36 1.34 6.79
C TYR A 60 8.19 2.35 6.94
N LYS A 61 8.38 3.63 6.66
CA LYS A 61 7.39 4.71 6.79
C LYS A 61 6.45 4.78 5.60
N VAL A 62 6.82 4.12 4.50
CA VAL A 62 6.03 4.13 3.27
C VAL A 62 4.69 3.42 3.42
N PHE A 63 4.52 2.53 4.41
CA PHE A 63 3.33 1.70 4.61
C PHE A 63 2.12 2.44 5.18
N THR A 64 1.80 3.63 4.67
CA THR A 64 0.51 4.30 4.85
C THR A 64 -0.06 4.61 3.46
N ILE A 65 -1.38 4.77 3.35
CA ILE A 65 -2.00 5.11 2.05
C ILE A 65 -1.45 6.45 1.54
N ASN A 66 -1.32 7.44 2.43
CA ASN A 66 -0.80 8.76 2.06
C ASN A 66 0.66 8.70 1.59
N ASN A 67 1.52 7.93 2.26
CA ASN A 67 2.92 7.82 1.87
C ASN A 67 3.07 7.00 0.58
N LEU A 68 2.37 5.86 0.43
CA LEU A 68 2.35 5.11 -0.83
C LEU A 68 1.89 5.98 -1.99
N ALA A 69 0.80 6.73 -1.80
CA ALA A 69 0.29 7.65 -2.82
C ALA A 69 1.33 8.67 -3.26
N ARG A 70 1.96 9.36 -2.29
CA ARG A 70 2.97 10.37 -2.54
C ARG A 70 4.19 9.79 -3.26
N GLU A 71 4.69 8.67 -2.78
CA GLU A 71 5.89 8.05 -3.34
C GLU A 71 5.65 7.51 -4.75
N ILE A 72 4.49 6.91 -5.01
CA ILE A 72 4.10 6.49 -6.37
C ILE A 72 3.97 7.73 -7.28
N GLU A 73 3.27 8.78 -6.85
CA GLU A 73 3.13 10.03 -7.60
C GLU A 73 4.47 10.71 -7.94
N ASN A 74 5.53 10.50 -7.16
CA ASN A 74 6.87 11.03 -7.45
C ASN A 74 7.64 10.22 -8.51
N ILE A 75 7.21 8.98 -8.80
CA ILE A 75 7.89 8.08 -9.74
C ILE A 75 7.30 8.16 -11.16
N ILE A 76 5.99 8.42 -11.28
CA ILE A 76 5.23 8.43 -12.55
C ILE A 76 4.99 9.81 -13.13
#